data_AF-A0A1M4UQH3-F1
#
_entry.id   AF-A0A1M4UQH3-F1
#
_cell.length_a   1.000
_cell.length_b   1.000
_cell.length_c   1.000
_cell.angle_alpha   90.00
_cell.angle_beta   90.00
_cell.angle_gamma   90.00
#
_symmetry.space_group_name_H-M   'P 1'
#
loop_
_entity.id
_entity.type
_entity.pdbx_description
1 polymer ?
#
loop_
_entity_poly.entity_id
_entity_poly.type
_entity_poly.pdbx_seq_one_letter_code
_entity_poly.pdbx_strand_id
1 'polypeptide(L)' 'MSEILVAYFSATGITEKLAKKVAEAVGGGLHEIQPEIRKDNHSGSYIRRKRYG' A
#
# COMPACT_ATOMS: atom_id res chain seq x y z
N MET A 1 -3.85 -26.89 -2.68
CA MET A 1 -2.99 -25.82 -2.16
C MET A 1 -3.71 -24.51 -2.40
N SER A 2 -4.09 -23.81 -1.33
CA SER A 2 -4.56 -22.43 -1.44
C SER A 2 -3.35 -21.53 -1.40
N GLU A 3 -2.99 -20.94 -2.53
CA GLU A 3 -1.92 -19.93 -2.62
C GLU A 3 -2.40 -18.66 -1.89
N ILE A 4 -2.12 -18.55 -0.59
CA ILE A 4 -2.50 -17.38 0.21
C ILE A 4 -1.63 -16.20 -0.21
N LEU A 5 -2.25 -15.08 -0.59
CA LEU A 5 -1.57 -13.83 -0.92
C LEU A 5 -1.94 -12.74 0.08
N VAL A 6 -0.93 -12.18 0.76
CA VAL A 6 -1.07 -11.01 1.63
C VAL A 6 -0.76 -9.75 0.81
N ALA A 7 -1.81 -9.05 0.39
CA ALA A 7 -1.69 -7.76 -0.27
C ALA A 7 -1.82 -6.60 0.74
N TYR A 8 -0.92 -5.62 0.69
CA TYR A 8 -0.92 -4.48 1.63
C TYR A 8 -0.49 -3.17 0.96
N PHE A 9 -0.89 -2.03 1.53
CA PHE A 9 -0.36 -0.71 1.18
C PHE A 9 0.31 -0.09 2.42
N SER A 10 1.46 0.57 2.25
CA SER A 10 2.08 1.33 3.34
C SER A 10 2.68 2.65 2.87
N ALA A 11 2.19 3.77 3.41
CA ALA A 11 2.77 5.08 3.11
C ALA A 11 4.07 5.35 3.89
N THR A 12 4.22 4.76 5.08
CA THR A 12 5.33 5.03 6.01
C THR A 12 6.01 3.76 6.54
N GLY A 13 5.67 2.59 6.00
CA GLY A 13 6.27 1.30 6.36
C GLY A 13 5.73 0.65 7.64
N ILE A 14 4.73 1.22 8.32
CA ILE A 14 4.10 0.60 9.51
C ILE A 14 3.33 -0.67 9.10
N THR A 15 2.46 -0.54 8.10
CA THR A 15 1.65 -1.65 7.58
C THR A 15 2.52 -2.76 6.97
N GLU A 16 3.63 -2.40 6.31
CA GLU A 16 4.58 -3.35 5.74
C GLU A 16 5.11 -4.34 6.80
N LYS A 17 5.50 -3.82 7.97
CA LYS A 17 6.01 -4.66 9.07
C LYS A 17 4.96 -5.66 9.55
N LEU A 18 3.69 -5.27 9.59
CA LEU A 18 2.61 -6.16 9.97
C LEU A 18 2.32 -7.20 8.88
N ALA A 19 2.26 -6.77 7.62
CA ALA A 19 1.97 -7.64 6.48
C ALA A 19 3.01 -8.77 6.33
N LYS A 20 4.30 -8.47 6.54
CA LYS A 20 5.37 -9.48 6.58
C LYS A 20 5.10 -10.56 7.62
N LYS A 21 4.76 -10.17 8.85
CA LYS A 21 4.44 -11.12 9.94
C LYS A 21 3.23 -11.98 9.62
N VAL A 22 2.21 -11.40 8.98
CA VAL A 22 1.01 -12.15 8.57
C VAL A 22 1.36 -13.17 7.49
N ALA A 23 2.12 -12.78 6.45
CA ALA A 23 2.56 -13.67 5.38
C ALA A 23 3.38 -14.85 5.92
N GLU A 24 4.31 -14.58 6.84
CA GLU A 24 5.09 -15.62 7.52
C GLU A 24 4.20 -16.57 8.32
N ALA A 25 3.25 -16.04 9.10
CA ALA A 25 2.38 -16.85 9.96
C ALA A 25 1.45 -17.80 9.17
N VAL A 26 1.04 -17.40 7.97
CA VAL A 26 0.13 -18.18 7.12
C VAL A 26 0.83 -18.95 6.01
N GLY A 27 2.16 -18.83 5.89
CA GLY A 27 2.93 -19.42 4.79
C GLY A 27 2.51 -18.86 3.42
N GLY A 28 2.12 -17.59 3.37
CA GLY A 28 1.59 -16.93 2.17
C GLY A 28 2.61 -16.04 1.46
N GLY A 29 2.34 -15.74 0.19
CA GLY A 29 3.07 -14.73 -0.57
C GLY A 29 2.76 -13.31 -0.08
N LEU A 30 3.63 -12.36 -0.39
CA LEU A 30 3.51 -10.96 0.01
C LEU A 30 3.51 -10.04 -1.21
N HIS A 31 2.55 -9.13 -1.31
CA HIS A 31 2.44 -8.15 -2.40
C HIS A 31 2.13 -6.74 -1.88
N GLU A 32 2.91 -5.76 -2.30
CA GLU A 32 2.66 -4.36 -1.99
C GLU A 32 1.82 -3.69 -3.09
N ILE A 33 0.70 -3.07 -2.70
CA ILE A 33 -0.16 -2.26 -3.54
C ILE A 33 0.50 -0.90 -3.73
N GLN A 34 0.93 -0.59 -4.94
CA GLN A 34 1.52 0.70 -5.29
C GLN A 34 0.41 1.69 -5.73
N PRO A 35 0.39 2.93 -5.21
CA PRO A 35 -0.55 3.94 -5.68
C PRO A 35 -0.19 4.39 -7.10
N GLU A 36 -1.19 4.75 -7.90
CA GLU A 36 -1.00 5.27 -9.27
C GLU A 36 -0.18 6.58 -9.26
N ILE A 37 -0.39 7.42 -8.24
CA ILE A 37 0.38 8.63 -7.99
C ILE A 37 1.23 8.39 -6.74
N ARG A 38 2.55 8.37 -6.91
CA ARG A 38 3.48 8.29 -5.77
C ARG A 38 3.28 9.50 -4.87
N LYS A 39 3.19 9.27 -3.56
CA LYS A 39 3.32 10.34 -2.58
C LYS A 39 4.80 10.73 -2.56
N ASP A 40 5.15 11.80 -3.26
CA ASP A 40 6.40 12.48 -3.06
C ASP A 40 6.40 13.13 -1.67
N ASN A 41 7.54 13.05 -0.98
CA ASN A 41 7.69 13.75 0.29
C ASN A 41 7.71 15.25 0.00
N HIS A 42 6.59 15.92 0.31
CA HIS A 42 6.36 17.36 0.28
C HIS A 42 6.19 18.03 -1.10
N SER A 43 4.95 18.09 -1.58
CA SER A 43 4.41 19.28 -2.24
C SER A 43 2.87 19.22 -2.26
N GLY A 44 2.23 20.05 -1.45
CA GLY A 44 0.78 20.07 -1.25
C GLY A 44 -0.03 20.38 -2.52
N SER A 45 -0.37 19.36 -3.29
CA SER A 45 -1.35 19.46 -4.38
C SER A 45 -2.31 18.28 -4.44
N TYR A 46 -2.61 17.67 -3.28
CA TYR A 46 -3.93 17.04 -3.15
C TYR A 46 -4.97 18.16 -3.38
N ILE A 47 -5.91 17.93 -4.30
CA ILE A 47 -7.09 18.76 -4.61
C ILE A 47 -6.91 20.14 -5.29
N ARG A 48 -6.52 20.13 -6.58
CA ARG A 48 -7.08 21.06 -7.59
C ARG A 48 -7.67 20.33 -8.80
N ARG A 49 -8.72 19.51 -8.62
CA ARG A 49 -9.57 19.06 -9.72
C ARG A 49 -11.03 18.93 -9.29
N LYS A 50 -11.67 20.05 -8.93
CA LYS A 50 -13.12 20.31 -9.08
C LYS A 50 -13.33 21.83 -9.11
N ARG A 51 -12.92 22.48 -10.21
CA ARG A 51 -13.28 23.87 -10.49
C ARG A 51 -13.51 24.04 -11.99
N TYR A 52 -14.49 23.30 -12.49
CA TYR A 52 -15.27 23.62 -13.68
C TYR A 52 -16.69 23.15 -13.39
N GLY A 53 -17.49 24.08 -12.90
CA GLY A 53 -18.93 24.04 -12.73
C GLY A 53 -19.40 25.46 -13.02
#